data_AF-A0A9P0P4C7-F1
#
_entry.id   AF-A0A9P0P4C7-F1
#
_cell.length_a   1.000
_cell.length_b   1.000
_cell.length_c   1.000
_cell.angle_alpha   90.00
_cell.angle_beta   90.00
_cell.angle_gamma   90.00
#
_symmetry.space_group_name_H-M   'P 1'
#
loop_
_entity.id
_entity.type
_entity.pdbx_description
1 polymer ?
#
loop_
_entity_poly.entity_id
_entity_poly.type
_entity_poly.pdbx_seq_one_letter_code
_entity_poly.pdbx_strand_id
1 'polypeptide(L)' 'MKICLRYLGDPGYQQGIGQELGVSQAMVSQPVDRVVNSIVAQSNEWIKFPTTNHERTDGGQADMAKHV' A
#
# COMPACT_ATOMS: atom_id res chain seq x y z
N MET A 1 -4.28 -8.19 5.65
CA MET A 1 -3.05 -8.30 4.83
C MET A 1 -2.57 -9.74 4.57
N LYS A 2 -2.77 -10.73 5.46
CA LYS A 2 -2.22 -12.09 5.30
C LYS A 2 -2.50 -12.75 3.94
N ILE A 3 -3.72 -12.65 3.42
CA ILE A 3 -4.11 -13.29 2.14
C ILE A 3 -3.43 -12.64 0.93
N CYS A 4 -3.33 -11.30 0.94
CA CYS A 4 -2.66 -10.54 -0.12
C CYS A 4 -1.16 -10.82 -0.12
N LEU A 5 -0.52 -10.81 1.05
CA LEU A 5 0.90 -11.15 1.19
C LEU A 5 1.18 -12.60 0.77
N ARG A 6 0.27 -13.54 1.06
CA ARG A 6 0.37 -14.92 0.58
C ARG A 6 0.23 -15.01 -0.94
N TYR A 7 -0.75 -14.30 -1.52
CA TYR A 7 -0.92 -14.25 -2.97
C TYR A 7 0.31 -13.68 -3.69
N LEU A 8 0.95 -12.65 -3.14
CA LEU A 8 2.15 -12.05 -3.71
C LEU A 8 3.44 -12.82 -3.43
N GLY A 9 3.50 -13.56 -2.32
CA GLY A 9 4.71 -14.22 -1.82
C GLY A 9 4.81 -15.72 -2.12
N ASP A 10 3.71 -16.38 -2.52
CA ASP A 10 3.66 -17.81 -2.80
C ASP A 10 3.13 -18.05 -4.23
N PRO A 11 4.02 -18.34 -5.20
CA PRO A 11 3.63 -18.61 -6.58
C PRO A 11 2.67 -19.79 -6.74
N GLY A 12 2.77 -20.81 -5.87
CA GLY A 12 1.89 -21.97 -5.89
C GLY A 12 0.46 -21.58 -5.51
N TYR A 13 0.31 -20.74 -4.49
CA TYR A 13 -0.98 -20.18 -4.11
C TYR A 13 -1.53 -19.23 -5.19
N GLN A 14 -0.68 -18.40 -5.80
CA GLN A 14 -1.07 -17.47 -6.87
C GLN A 14 -1.65 -18.20 -8.10
N GLN A 15 -1.08 -19.35 -8.47
CA GLN A 15 -1.56 -20.16 -9.60
C GLN A 15 -2.77 -21.03 -9.24
N GLY A 16 -2.82 -21.54 -8.00
CA GLY A 16 -3.86 -22.47 -7.55
C GLY A 16 -5.20 -21.81 -7.21
N ILE A 17 -5.20 -20.55 -6.76
CA ILE A 17 -6.42 -19.91 -6.23
C ILE A 17 -7.54 -19.76 -7.27
N GLY A 18 -7.20 -19.67 -8.57
CA GLY A 18 -8.20 -19.67 -9.64
C GLY A 18 -8.99 -21.00 -9.70
N GLN A 19 -8.29 -22.12 -9.55
CA GLN A 19 -8.91 -23.45 -9.51
C GLN A 19 -9.76 -23.63 -8.25
N GLU A 20 -9.28 -23.17 -7.10
CA GLU A 20 -10.01 -23.24 -5.82
C GLU A 20 -11.32 -22.43 -5.86
N LEU A 21 -11.31 -21.29 -6.54
CA LEU A 21 -12.48 -20.43 -6.72
C LEU A 21 -13.36 -20.82 -7.92
N GLY A 22 -12.95 -21.80 -8.74
CA GLY A 22 -13.67 -22.21 -9.94
C GLY A 22 -13.70 -21.15 -11.06
N VAL A 23 -12.72 -20.24 -11.09
CA VAL A 23 -12.62 -19.15 -12.06
C VAL A 23 -11.32 -19.23 -12.85
N SER A 24 -11.24 -18.50 -13.97
CA SER A 24 -9.98 -18.40 -14.69
C SER A 24 -8.94 -17.62 -13.86
N GLN A 25 -7.68 -18.01 -13.95
CA GLN A 25 -6.59 -17.32 -13.24
C GLN A 25 -6.56 -15.81 -13.57
N ALA A 26 -6.90 -15.44 -14.80
CA ALA A 26 -7.01 -14.05 -15.25
C ALA A 26 -8.02 -13.24 -14.41
N MET A 27 -9.14 -13.85 -14.01
CA MET A 27 -10.15 -13.18 -13.19
C MET A 27 -9.64 -12.84 -11.78
N VAL A 28 -8.64 -13.56 -11.27
CA VAL A 28 -8.00 -13.28 -9.98
C VAL A 28 -6.83 -12.32 -10.15
N SER A 29 -6.00 -12.50 -11.17
CA SER A 29 -4.80 -11.68 -11.36
C SER A 29 -5.09 -10.24 -11.79
N GLN A 30 -6.10 -10.02 -12.63
CA GLN A 30 -6.49 -8.67 -13.08
C GLN A 30 -6.86 -7.70 -11.95
N PRO A 31 -7.75 -8.04 -11.00
CA PRO A 31 -8.08 -7.13 -9.90
C PRO A 31 -6.90 -6.91 -8.96
N VAL A 32 -6.04 -7.92 -8.74
CA VAL A 32 -4.82 -7.75 -7.92
C VAL A 32 -3.87 -6.77 -8.58
N ASP A 33 -3.61 -6.92 -9.88
CA ASP A 33 -2.76 -6.02 -10.64
C ASP A 33 -3.28 -4.58 -10.62
N ARG A 34 -4.59 -4.37 -10.80
CA ARG A 34 -5.21 -3.05 -10.68
C ARG A 34 -4.95 -2.41 -9.32
N VAL A 35 -5.14 -3.16 -8.24
CA VAL A 35 -4.92 -2.64 -6.86
C VAL A 35 -3.46 -2.30 -6.64
N VAL A 36 -2.53 -3.18 -7.05
CA VAL A 36 -1.08 -2.94 -6.93
C VAL A 36 -0.68 -1.69 -7.69
N ASN A 37 -1.15 -1.53 -8.93
CA ASN A 37 -0.85 -0.35 -9.75
C ASN A 37 -1.41 0.94 -9.14
N SER A 38 -2.61 0.92 -8.56
CA SER A 38 -3.16 2.08 -7.84
C SER A 38 -2.36 2.45 -6.60
N ILE A 39 -1.88 1.45 -5.84
CA ILE A 39 -1.00 1.66 -4.68
C ILE A 39 0.32 2.29 -5.12
N VAL A 40 0.96 1.74 -6.15
CA VAL A 40 2.23 2.28 -6.68
C VAL A 40 2.05 3.72 -7.17
N ALA A 41 0.95 4.03 -7.86
CA ALA A 41 0.66 5.38 -8.33
C ALA A 41 0.56 6.42 -7.19
N GLN A 42 -0.02 6.04 -6.05
CA GLN A 42 -0.17 6.92 -4.88
C GLN A 42 1.02 6.89 -3.91
N SER A 43 1.90 5.89 -4.02
CA SER A 43 2.97 5.65 -3.04
C SER A 43 3.93 6.83 -2.86
N ASN A 44 4.13 7.64 -3.91
CA ASN A 44 4.96 8.84 -3.87
C ASN A 44 4.41 9.96 -2.98
N GLU A 45 3.15 9.86 -2.54
CA GLU A 45 2.47 10.89 -1.75
C GLU A 45 2.35 10.54 -0.26
N TRP A 46 2.55 9.28 0.14
CA TRP A 46 2.20 8.81 1.49
C TRP A 46 3.19 9.19 2.58
N ILE A 47 4.50 9.09 2.31
CA ILE A 47 5.54 9.40 3.29
C ILE A 47 6.53 10.37 2.65
N LYS A 48 6.32 11.66 2.92
CA LYS A 48 7.29 12.72 2.59
C LYS A 48 8.07 13.04 3.85
N PHE A 49 9.37 12.72 3.85
CA PHE A 49 10.25 13.21 4.90
C PHE A 49 10.56 14.68 4.63
N PRO A 50 10.40 15.58 5.61
CA PRO A 50 10.75 16.99 5.44
C PRO A 50 12.21 17.10 5.00
N THR A 51 12.44 17.64 3.81
CA THR A 51 13.81 17.82 3.28
C THR A 51 14.39 19.17 3.66
N THR A 52 13.53 20.10 4.09
CA THR A 52 13.92 21.45 4.49
C THR A 52 13.30 21.83 5.83
N ASN A 53 13.95 22.74 6.56
CA ASN A 53 13.44 23.24 7.84
C ASN A 53 12.08 23.94 7.72
N HIS A 54 11.74 24.44 6.53
CA HIS A 54 10.47 25.11 6.23
C HIS A 54 9.29 24.11 6.10
N GLU A 55 9.58 22.84 5.82
CA GLU A 55 8.60 21.77 5.60
C GLU A 55 8.21 21.05 6.91
N ARG A 56 8.85 21.39 8.04
CA ARG A 56 8.56 20.83 9.37
C ARG A 56 7.33 21.44 10.04
N THR A 57 6.78 22.53 9.49
CA THR A 57 5.83 23.39 10.20
C THR A 57 4.39 22.84 10.27
N ASP A 58 4.06 21.82 9.46
CA ASP A 58 2.67 21.33 9.36
C ASP A 58 2.41 20.05 10.19
N GLY A 59 3.42 19.53 10.91
CA GLY A 59 3.33 18.20 11.54
C GLY A 59 3.63 18.10 13.04
N GLY A 60 3.88 19.20 13.76
CA GLY A 60 4.21 19.07 15.18
C GLY A 60 4.68 20.31 15.92
N GLN A 61 3.91 21.40 15.90
CA GLN A 61 4.23 22.57 16.72
C GLN A 61 3.00 23.28 17.32
N ALA A 62 2.00 22.52 17.75
CA ALA A 62 0.82 23.07 18.44
C ALA A 62 0.87 23.01 19.98
N ASP A 63 1.89 22.42 20.63
CA ASP A 63 1.77 22.06 22.06
C ASP A 63 2.91 22.46 23.02
N MET A 64 3.78 23.43 22.71
CA MET A 64 4.82 23.86 23.68
C MET A 64 4.99 25.38 23.87
N ALA A 65 3.98 26.20 23.57
CA ALA A 65 4.06 27.65 23.80
C ALA A 65 2.87 28.22 24.59
N LYS A 66 2.47 27.56 25.70
CA LYS A 66 1.42 28.07 26.61
C LYS A 66 1.81 28.23 28.08
N HIS A 67 3.08 28.10 28.45
CA HIS A 67 3.53 28.39 29.81
C HIS A 67 4.92 29.04 29.77
N VAL A 68 4.96 30.38 29.68
CA VAL A 68 5.71 31.31 30.55
C VAL A 68 5.06 32.68 30.37
#